data_AF-A0A5J5J224-F1
#
_entry.id   AF-A0A5J5J224-F1
#
_cell.length_a   1.000
_cell.length_b   1.000
_cell.length_c   1.000
_cell.angle_alpha   90.00
_cell.angle_beta   90.00
_cell.angle_gamma   90.00
#
_symmetry.space_group_name_H-M   'P 1'
#
loop_
_entity.id
_entity.type
_entity.pdbx_description
1 polymer ?
#
loop_
_entity_poly.entity_id
_entity_poly.type
_entity_poly.pdbx_seq_one_letter_code
_entity_poly.pdbx_strand_id
1 'polypeptide(L)'
;MSVQPRYPLEVVHTLSTLELASRTLAEVVDRLVAIRSEASDLLAATDWQTASARLFHRRAAGWRGDLDALIDTARLLDDDVGIARGRALAAAWWAGV
;
A
#
# COMPACT_ATOMS: atom_id res chain seq x y z
N MET A 1 20.52 33.93 -0.17
CA MET A 1 21.06 33.08 -1.25
C MET A 1 20.88 31.65 -0.79
N SER A 2 19.81 30.96 -1.22
CA SER A 2 19.52 29.60 -0.74
C SER A 2 20.42 28.62 -1.49
N VAL A 3 21.36 28.01 -0.77
CA VAL A 3 22.21 26.93 -1.29
C VAL A 3 21.31 25.70 -1.38
N GLN A 4 20.97 25.27 -2.60
CA GLN A 4 20.31 23.97 -2.74
C GLN A 4 21.33 22.87 -2.46
N PRO A 5 21.06 21.96 -1.51
CA PRO A 5 21.95 20.86 -1.23
C PRO A 5 22.09 19.96 -2.47
N ARG A 6 23.32 19.81 -2.97
CA ARG A 6 23.63 18.87 -4.04
C ARG A 6 23.81 17.49 -3.43
N TYR A 7 22.73 16.72 -3.46
CA TYR A 7 22.79 15.31 -3.05
C TYR A 7 23.60 14.48 -4.06
N PRO A 8 24.28 13.41 -3.60
CA PRO A 8 24.87 12.42 -4.48
C PRO A 8 23.80 11.83 -5.43
N LEU A 9 24.19 11.52 -6.67
CA LEU A 9 23.30 10.91 -7.68
C LEU A 9 22.62 9.63 -7.18
N GLU A 10 23.34 8.83 -6.39
CA GLU A 10 22.83 7.62 -5.75
C GLU A 10 21.68 7.92 -4.79
N VAL A 11 21.80 8.95 -3.95
CA VAL A 11 20.74 9.38 -3.02
C VAL A 11 19.50 9.86 -3.77
N VAL A 12 19.68 10.64 -4.84
CA VAL A 12 18.56 11.11 -5.68
C VAL A 12 17.84 9.93 -6.34
N HIS A 13 18.59 8.93 -6.82
CA HIS A 13 18.02 7.73 -7.41
C HIS A 13 17.24 6.91 -6.38
N THR A 14 17.82 6.66 -5.20
CA THR A 14 17.15 5.94 -4.11
C THR A 14 15.86 6.63 -3.68
N LEU A 15 15.88 7.95 -3.49
CA LEU A 15 14.68 8.71 -3.11
C LEU A 15 13.60 8.65 -4.18
N SER A 16 13.99 8.72 -5.46
CA SER A 16 13.06 8.62 -6.59
C SER A 16 12.41 7.23 -6.66
N THR A 17 13.19 6.17 -6.42
CA THR A 17 12.69 4.79 -6.36
C THR A 17 11.74 4.58 -5.19
N LEU A 18 12.07 5.11 -4.01
CA LEU A 18 11.18 5.04 -2.84
C LEU A 18 9.88 5.82 -3.07
N GLU A 19 9.93 6.98 -3.72
CA GLU A 19 8.74 7.75 -4.04
C GLU A 19 7.83 7.04 -5.05
N LEU A 20 8.41 6.41 -6.07
CA LEU A 20 7.64 5.59 -7.01
C LEU A 20 6.99 4.40 -6.28
N ALA A 21 7.75 3.71 -5.42
CA ALA A 21 7.25 2.58 -4.64
C ALA A 21 6.06 2.98 -3.76
N SER A 22 6.15 4.09 -3.03
CA SER A 22 5.05 4.60 -2.19
C SER A 22 3.79 4.91 -3.00
N ARG A 23 3.93 5.58 -4.17
CA ARG A 23 2.77 5.84 -5.04
C ARG A 23 2.14 4.55 -5.56
N THR A 24 2.95 3.60 -6.02
CA THR A 24 2.44 2.31 -6.48
C THR A 24 1.74 1.55 -5.37
N LEU A 25 2.25 1.59 -4.13
CA LEU A 25 1.61 0.96 -2.98
C LEU A 25 0.28 1.61 -2.64
N ALA A 26 0.20 2.94 -2.67
CA ALA A 26 -1.05 3.66 -2.47
C ALA A 26 -2.11 3.27 -3.50
N GLU A 27 -1.74 3.22 -4.80
CA GLU A 27 -2.65 2.78 -5.87
C GLU A 27 -3.12 1.34 -5.68
N VAL A 28 -2.24 0.44 -5.25
CA VAL A 28 -2.60 -0.95 -4.94
C VAL A 28 -3.56 -1.02 -3.78
N VAL A 29 -3.31 -0.28 -2.69
CA VAL A 29 -4.21 -0.20 -1.52
C VAL A 29 -5.59 0.29 -1.94
N ASP A 30 -5.68 1.39 -2.68
CA ASP A 30 -6.96 1.94 -3.15
C ASP A 30 -7.74 0.92 -3.99
N ARG A 31 -7.05 0.21 -4.89
CA ARG A 31 -7.67 -0.84 -5.71
C ARG A 31 -8.17 -2.01 -4.88
N LEU A 32 -7.41 -2.45 -3.88
CA LEU A 32 -7.83 -3.53 -2.98
C LEU A 32 -9.03 -3.13 -2.13
N VAL A 33 -9.06 -1.88 -1.64
CA VAL A 33 -10.21 -1.33 -0.90
C VAL A 33 -11.47 -1.30 -1.78
N ALA A 34 -11.35 -0.88 -3.05
CA ALA A 34 -12.48 -0.89 -3.98
C ALA A 34 -13.01 -2.31 -4.22
N ILE A 35 -12.12 -3.26 -4.52
CA ILE A 35 -12.48 -4.68 -4.72
C ILE A 35 -13.15 -5.26 -3.48
N ARG A 36 -12.64 -4.94 -2.29
CA ARG A 36 -13.23 -5.36 -1.00
C ARG A 36 -14.64 -4.79 -0.80
N SER A 37 -14.87 -3.54 -1.21
CA SER A 37 -16.20 -2.91 -1.15
C SER A 37 -17.18 -3.63 -2.07
N GLU A 38 -16.80 -3.84 -3.34
CA GLU A 38 -17.64 -4.57 -4.31
C GLU A 38 -17.99 -5.98 -3.84
N ALA A 39 -17.02 -6.69 -3.25
CA ALA A 39 -17.24 -8.00 -2.65
C ALA A 39 -18.28 -7.96 -1.52
N SER A 40 -18.25 -6.90 -0.69
CA SER A 40 -19.17 -6.73 0.42
C SER A 40 -20.59 -6.41 -0.05
N ASP A 41 -20.73 -5.62 -1.11
CA ASP A 41 -22.02 -5.31 -1.74
C ASP A 41 -22.65 -6.55 -2.39
N LEU A 42 -21.85 -7.33 -3.12
CA LEU A 42 -22.30 -8.61 -3.72
C LEU A 42 -22.76 -9.59 -2.65
N LEU A 43 -22.05 -9.65 -1.52
CA LEU A 43 -22.49 -10.45 -0.38
C LEU A 43 -23.84 -9.94 0.12
N ALA A 44 -23.98 -8.66 0.42
CA ALA A 44 -25.24 -8.11 0.94
C ALA A 44 -26.45 -8.36 0.01
N ALA A 45 -26.23 -8.41 -1.30
CA ALA A 45 -27.27 -8.62 -2.31
C ALA A 45 -27.65 -10.09 -2.55
N THR A 46 -26.89 -11.07 -2.03
CA THR A 46 -27.12 -12.50 -2.33
C THR A 46 -28.20 -13.10 -1.44
N ASP A 47 -29.22 -13.75 -2.02
CA ASP A 47 -30.24 -14.51 -1.26
C ASP A 47 -29.67 -15.85 -0.73
N TRP A 48 -29.74 -16.02 0.58
CA TRP A 48 -28.98 -17.01 1.36
C TRP A 48 -29.63 -18.40 1.46
N GLN A 49 -30.81 -18.58 0.86
CA GLN A 49 -31.62 -19.77 1.12
C GLN A 49 -30.99 -21.07 0.55
N THR A 50 -30.14 -20.97 -0.47
CA THR A 50 -29.51 -22.15 -1.09
C THR A 50 -28.18 -22.53 -0.44
N ALA A 51 -27.83 -23.83 -0.48
CA ALA A 51 -26.52 -24.31 -0.01
C ALA A 51 -25.34 -23.68 -0.81
N SER A 52 -25.56 -23.40 -2.09
CA SER A 52 -24.61 -22.71 -2.97
C SER A 52 -24.36 -21.27 -2.51
N ALA A 53 -25.41 -20.53 -2.12
CA ALA A 53 -25.28 -19.18 -1.58
C ALA A 53 -24.47 -19.15 -0.27
N ARG A 54 -24.68 -20.13 0.63
CA ARG A 54 -23.88 -20.27 1.86
C ARG A 54 -22.41 -20.58 1.60
N LEU A 55 -22.11 -21.43 0.61
CA LEU A 55 -20.74 -21.73 0.19
C LEU A 55 -20.05 -20.49 -0.41
N PHE A 56 -20.75 -19.78 -1.29
CA PHE A 56 -20.29 -18.52 -1.85
C PHE A 56 -19.97 -17.50 -0.75
N HIS A 57 -20.87 -17.36 0.24
CA HIS A 57 -20.67 -16.44 1.35
C HIS A 57 -19.38 -16.71 2.14
N ARG A 58 -19.13 -17.97 2.50
CA ARG A 58 -17.91 -18.35 3.22
C ARG A 58 -16.65 -18.05 2.42
N ARG A 59 -16.65 -18.32 1.12
CA ARG A 59 -15.50 -18.00 0.26
C ARG A 59 -15.29 -16.50 0.11
N ALA A 60 -16.35 -15.74 -0.09
CA ALA A 60 -16.26 -14.29 -0.21
C ALA A 60 -15.83 -13.62 1.11
N ALA A 61 -16.27 -14.14 2.26
CA ALA A 61 -15.79 -13.69 3.57
C ALA A 61 -14.30 -14.00 3.78
N GLY A 62 -13.83 -15.18 3.34
CA GLY A 62 -12.41 -15.54 3.35
C GLY A 62 -11.58 -14.61 2.46
N TRP A 63 -12.05 -14.40 1.22
CA TRP A 63 -11.40 -13.48 0.28
C TRP A 63 -11.33 -12.04 0.81
N ARG A 64 -12.37 -11.56 1.49
CA ARG A 64 -12.34 -10.26 2.18
C ARG A 64 -11.25 -10.21 3.25
N GLY A 65 -11.09 -11.28 4.02
CA GLY A 65 -10.01 -11.39 5.01
C GLY A 65 -8.62 -11.34 4.38
N ASP A 66 -8.43 -12.04 3.25
CA ASP A 66 -7.17 -12.01 2.49
C ASP A 66 -6.87 -10.60 1.95
N LEU A 67 -7.90 -9.89 1.47
CA LEU A 67 -7.77 -8.49 1.02
C LEU A 67 -7.40 -7.56 2.17
N ASP A 68 -8.03 -7.72 3.33
CA ASP A 68 -7.72 -6.92 4.53
C ASP A 68 -6.26 -7.12 4.96
N ALA A 69 -5.78 -8.36 5.00
CA ALA A 69 -4.37 -8.67 5.30
C ALA A 69 -3.40 -8.07 4.27
N LEU A 70 -3.76 -8.08 2.99
CA LEU A 70 -2.93 -7.51 1.93
C LEU A 70 -2.89 -5.97 2.02
N ILE A 71 -4.00 -5.32 2.34
CA ILE A 71 -4.07 -3.88 2.59
C ILE A 71 -3.18 -3.51 3.77
N ASP A 72 -3.27 -4.25 4.89
CA ASP A 72 -2.44 -3.98 6.06
C ASP A 72 -0.95 -4.19 5.77
N THR A 73 -0.60 -5.23 5.01
CA THR A 73 0.79 -5.46 4.55
C THR A 73 1.28 -4.32 3.66
N ALA A 74 0.45 -3.82 2.75
CA ALA A 74 0.83 -2.73 1.86
C ALA A 74 1.00 -1.40 2.61
N ARG A 75 0.18 -1.14 3.64
CA ARG A 75 0.34 0.02 4.54
C ARG A 75 1.64 -0.06 5.34
N LEU A 76 1.96 -1.22 5.91
CA LEU A 76 3.23 -1.43 6.61
C LEU A 76 4.43 -1.17 5.69
N LEU A 77 4.34 -1.63 4.44
CA LEU A 77 5.41 -1.39 3.47
C LEU A 77 5.54 0.09 3.09
N ASP A 78 4.43 0.83 3.00
CA ASP A 78 4.46 2.28 2.76
C ASP A 78 5.12 3.04 3.93
N ASP A 79 4.81 2.65 5.17
CA ASP A 79 5.46 3.18 6.38
C ASP A 79 6.99 2.90 6.37
N ASP A 80 7.39 1.67 6.03
CA ASP A 80 8.81 1.28 5.92
C ASP A 80 9.53 2.08 4.83
N VAL A 81 8.89 2.32 3.69
CA VAL A 81 9.40 3.19 2.62
C VAL A 81 9.56 4.62 3.12
N GLY A 82 8.58 5.13 3.89
CA GLY A 82 8.66 6.43 4.54
C GLY A 82 9.86 6.54 5.50
N ILE A 83 10.08 5.52 6.33
CA ILE A 83 11.24 5.44 7.24
C ILE A 83 12.55 5.40 6.45
N ALA A 84 12.63 4.58 5.40
CA ALA A 84 13.81 4.50 4.54
C ALA A 84 14.12 5.84 3.87
N ARG A 85 13.09 6.56 3.40
CA ARG A 85 13.22 7.91 2.85
C ARG A 85 13.76 8.89 3.88
N GLY A 86 13.22 8.87 5.10
CA GLY A 86 13.69 9.72 6.20
C GLY A 86 15.15 9.46 6.56
N ARG A 87 15.56 8.18 6.61
CA ARG A 87 16.96 7.78 6.85
C ARG A 87 17.89 8.22 5.72
N ALA A 88 17.47 8.06 4.46
CA ALA A 88 18.26 8.49 3.31
C ALA A 88 18.47 10.02 3.31
N LEU A 89 17.43 10.80 3.62
CA LEU A 89 17.53 12.26 3.77
C LEU A 89 18.44 12.66 4.93
N ALA A 90 18.31 12.00 6.09
CA ALA A 90 19.16 12.27 7.24
C ALA A 90 20.64 11.94 6.94
N ALA A 91 20.91 10.79 6.33
CA ALA A 91 22.26 10.39 5.92
C ALA A 91 22.85 11.40 4.93
N ALA A 92 22.05 11.88 3.98
CA ALA A 92 22.48 12.89 3.02
C ALA A 92 22.79 14.25 3.67
N TRP A 93 22.04 14.62 4.71
CA TRP A 93 22.29 15.82 5.51
C TRP A 93 23.59 15.71 6.33
N TRP A 94 23.80 14.58 7.02
CA TRP A 94 25.02 14.32 7.80
C TRP A 94 26.28 14.15 6.95
N ALA A 95 26.16 13.70 5.70
CA ALA A 95 27.29 13.47 4.79
C ALA A 95 27.90 14.75 4.19
N GLY A 96 27.37 15.94 4.51
CA GLY A 96 28.07 17.21 4.25
C GLY A 96 27.46 18.09 3.17
N VAL A 97 26.21 18.54 3.40
CA VAL A 97 25.76 19.88 2.99
C VAL A 97 24.98 20.54 4.11
#